data_AF-A0A285PDJ2-F1
#
_entry.id   AF-A0A285PDJ2-F1
#
_cell.length_a   1.000
_cell.length_b   1.000
_cell.length_c   1.000
_cell.angle_alpha   90.00
_cell.angle_beta   90.00
_cell.angle_gamma   90.00
#
_symmetry.space_group_name_H-M   'P 1'
#
loop_
_entity.id
_entity.type
_entity.pdbx_description
1 polymer ?
#
loop_
_entity_poly.entity_id
_entity_poly.type
_entity_poly.pdbx_seq_one_letter_code
_entity_poly.pdbx_strand_id
1 'polypeptide(L)'
;MTETGLSIDRDSKALQYRILDAGDHWVLERAAPEFSLTPDEFRATELARSMLPTDRRDRIVVPPIVQQEIDAGAGDAISLVVVVNAHVRVFTDAMQTAIDPLIDAMANAAEAFSDAFASAVSSALSSIEPDAGGQDRDAQLPEPIRAARRRREQQRETARRTTGAHYPGDDPHV
;
A
#
# COMPACT_ATOMS: atom_id res chain seq x y z
N MET A 1 -18.72 -7.30 -11.70
CA MET A 1 -17.77 -6.50 -12.52
C MET A 1 -18.24 -5.07 -12.45
N THR A 2 -17.72 -4.28 -11.52
CA THR A 2 -18.03 -2.84 -11.43
C THR A 2 -16.88 -2.09 -12.08
N GLU A 3 -17.00 -1.84 -13.38
CA GLU A 3 -16.20 -0.81 -14.03
C GLU A 3 -16.62 0.53 -13.44
N THR A 4 -15.93 0.97 -12.40
CA THR A 4 -15.87 2.38 -12.01
C THR A 4 -15.03 3.12 -13.07
N GLY A 5 -15.48 3.10 -14.32
CA GLY A 5 -14.86 3.80 -15.43
C GLY A 5 -15.14 5.29 -15.25
N LEU A 6 -14.22 6.00 -14.60
CA LEU A 6 -14.24 7.47 -14.60
C LEU A 6 -14.14 7.92 -16.07
N SER A 7 -15.14 8.63 -16.57
CA SER A 7 -15.14 9.14 -17.93
C SER A 7 -14.31 10.42 -17.98
N ILE A 8 -12.99 10.26 -18.00
CA ILE A 8 -12.03 11.37 -17.99
C ILE A 8 -11.62 11.69 -19.44
N ASP A 9 -11.87 12.91 -19.87
CA ASP A 9 -11.27 13.44 -21.09
C ASP A 9 -9.79 13.80 -20.82
N ARG A 10 -8.88 13.12 -21.51
CA ARG A 10 -7.43 13.30 -21.33
C ARG A 10 -6.95 14.66 -21.80
N ASP A 11 -7.66 15.26 -22.74
CA ASP A 11 -7.37 16.56 -23.33
C ASP A 11 -8.14 17.69 -22.63
N SER A 12 -8.85 17.37 -21.53
CA SER A 12 -9.58 18.34 -20.74
C SER A 12 -8.66 19.44 -20.22
N LYS A 13 -9.01 20.67 -20.59
CA LYS A 13 -8.34 21.88 -20.08
C LYS A 13 -8.44 22.00 -18.56
N ALA A 14 -9.49 21.46 -17.95
CA ALA A 14 -9.68 21.50 -16.50
C ALA A 14 -8.64 20.66 -15.74
N LEU A 15 -8.08 19.64 -16.40
CA LEU A 15 -7.03 18.75 -15.90
C LEU A 15 -5.62 19.12 -16.38
N GLN A 16 -5.45 20.27 -17.04
CA GLN A 16 -4.12 20.78 -17.35
C GLN A 16 -3.55 21.55 -16.16
N TYR A 17 -2.32 21.22 -15.81
CA TYR A 17 -1.57 21.82 -14.72
C TYR A 17 -0.28 22.43 -15.26
N ARG A 18 0.08 23.61 -14.77
CA ARG A 18 1.39 24.20 -14.96
C ARG A 18 2.37 23.62 -13.94
N ILE A 19 3.54 23.24 -14.44
CA ILE A 19 4.65 22.77 -13.62
C ILE A 19 5.35 23.98 -13.00
N LEU A 20 5.39 24.04 -11.68
CA LEU A 20 6.16 25.03 -10.92
C LEU A 20 7.38 24.36 -10.33
N ASP A 21 8.55 24.95 -10.56
CA ASP A 21 9.79 24.52 -9.91
C ASP A 21 9.78 24.92 -8.42
N ALA A 22 9.99 23.94 -7.55
CA ALA A 22 10.13 24.13 -6.11
C ALA A 22 11.47 23.56 -5.59
N GLY A 23 12.50 23.54 -6.43
CA GLY A 23 13.84 23.03 -6.13
C GLY A 23 13.95 21.56 -6.50
N ASP A 24 13.97 20.67 -5.51
CA ASP A 24 14.13 19.22 -5.75
C ASP A 24 12.83 18.54 -6.23
N HIS A 25 11.73 19.28 -6.25
CA HIS A 25 10.43 18.77 -6.67
C HIS A 25 9.67 19.77 -7.53
N TRP A 26 8.77 19.25 -8.37
CA TRP A 26 7.78 20.09 -9.04
C TRP A 26 6.49 20.14 -8.24
N VAL A 27 5.80 21.26 -8.35
CA VAL A 27 4.46 21.46 -7.81
C VAL A 27 3.51 21.77 -8.95
N LEU A 28 2.35 21.15 -8.94
CA LEU A 28 1.34 21.32 -9.97
C LEU A 28 0.31 22.37 -9.55
N GLU A 29 0.14 23.39 -10.37
CA GLU A 29 -0.91 24.39 -10.24
C GLU A 29 -1.84 24.32 -11.44
N ARG A 30 -3.16 24.46 -11.25
CA ARG A 30 -4.10 24.38 -12.38
C ARG A 30 -3.76 25.45 -13.42
N ALA A 31 -3.54 25.04 -14.66
CA ALA A 31 -3.16 25.95 -15.75
C ALA A 31 -4.33 26.85 -16.19
N ALA A 32 -5.56 26.31 -16.10
CA ALA A 32 -6.77 26.98 -16.52
C ALA A 32 -7.86 26.84 -15.42
N PRO A 33 -7.68 27.54 -14.28
CA PRO A 33 -8.58 27.40 -13.13
C PRO A 33 -10.03 27.82 -13.43
N GLU A 34 -10.24 28.65 -14.45
CA GLU A 34 -11.53 29.11 -14.95
C GLU A 34 -12.42 28.01 -15.54
N PHE A 35 -11.83 26.87 -15.94
CA PHE A 35 -12.59 25.72 -16.39
C PHE A 35 -13.04 24.91 -15.18
N SER A 36 -14.34 24.74 -14.98
CA SER A 36 -14.87 23.90 -13.91
C SER A 36 -14.55 22.43 -14.16
N LEU A 37 -14.20 21.72 -13.09
CA LEU A 37 -14.08 20.26 -13.13
C LEU A 37 -15.47 19.63 -13.21
N THR A 38 -15.63 18.66 -14.09
CA THR A 38 -16.76 17.73 -14.04
C THR A 38 -16.67 16.85 -12.79
N PRO A 39 -17.77 16.19 -12.36
CA PRO A 39 -17.74 15.30 -11.20
C PRO A 39 -16.68 14.19 -11.29
N ASP A 40 -16.44 13.64 -12.48
CA ASP A 40 -15.45 12.57 -12.70
C ASP A 40 -14.02 13.11 -12.64
N GLU A 41 -13.75 14.29 -13.23
CA GLU A 41 -12.45 14.94 -13.16
C GLU A 41 -12.11 15.41 -11.74
N PHE A 42 -13.13 15.84 -10.98
CA PHE A 42 -12.98 16.13 -9.56
C PHE A 42 -12.56 14.87 -8.80
N ARG A 43 -13.27 13.76 -8.97
CA ARG A 43 -12.90 12.47 -8.36
C ARG A 43 -11.51 12.00 -8.78
N ALA A 44 -11.14 12.20 -10.04
CA ALA A 44 -9.81 11.87 -10.55
C ALA A 44 -8.71 12.72 -9.88
N THR A 45 -8.98 14.00 -9.67
CA THR A 45 -8.06 14.92 -8.97
C THR A 45 -7.89 14.53 -7.51
N GLU A 46 -8.99 14.20 -6.82
CA GLU A 46 -8.93 13.71 -5.43
C GLU A 46 -8.19 12.37 -5.32
N LEU A 47 -8.40 11.46 -6.29
CA LEU A 47 -7.65 10.21 -6.35
C LEU A 47 -6.15 10.48 -6.55
N ALA A 48 -5.78 11.38 -7.45
CA ALA A 48 -4.38 11.76 -7.66
C ALA A 48 -3.76 12.35 -6.38
N ARG A 49 -4.49 13.19 -5.64
CA ARG A 49 -4.07 13.75 -4.34
C ARG A 49 -3.93 12.71 -3.24
N SER A 50 -4.63 11.58 -3.35
CA SER A 50 -4.47 10.46 -2.41
C SER A 50 -3.23 9.61 -2.69
N MET A 51 -2.72 9.63 -3.93
CA MET A 51 -1.57 8.84 -4.38
C MET A 51 -0.27 9.64 -4.34
N LEU A 52 -0.33 10.93 -4.68
CA LEU A 52 0.82 11.83 -4.74
C LEU A 52 0.85 12.73 -3.51
N PRO A 53 2.05 13.10 -3.02
CA PRO A 53 2.18 14.05 -1.93
C PRO A 53 1.57 15.40 -2.30
N THR A 54 1.07 16.14 -1.31
CA THR A 54 0.59 17.51 -1.47
C THR A 54 1.39 18.48 -0.62
N ASP A 55 1.52 19.73 -1.09
CA ASP A 55 2.17 20.81 -0.35
C ASP A 55 1.21 21.48 0.65
N ARG A 56 1.71 22.50 1.38
CA ARG A 56 0.90 23.26 2.34
C ARG A 56 -0.26 24.05 1.72
N ARG A 57 -0.28 24.21 0.40
CA ARG A 57 -1.33 24.87 -0.37
C ARG A 57 -2.26 23.86 -1.06
N ASP A 58 -2.18 22.59 -0.68
CA ASP A 58 -2.98 21.51 -1.27
C ASP A 58 -2.71 21.31 -2.77
N ARG A 59 -1.49 21.65 -3.22
CA ARG A 59 -1.03 21.41 -4.59
C ARG A 59 -0.31 20.09 -4.66
N ILE A 60 -0.51 19.37 -5.76
CA ILE A 60 0.14 18.07 -5.99
C ILE A 60 1.63 18.30 -6.18
N VAL A 61 2.44 17.56 -5.43
CA VAL A 61 3.89 17.53 -5.52
C VAL A 61 4.30 16.33 -6.36
N VAL A 62 5.11 16.55 -7.40
CA VAL A 62 5.65 15.51 -8.26
C VAL A 62 7.03 15.13 -7.75
N PRO A 63 7.24 13.90 -7.21
CA PRO A 63 8.54 13.48 -6.71
C PRO A 63 9.60 13.45 -7.82
N PRO A 64 10.89 13.70 -7.51
CA PRO A 64 11.97 13.71 -8.52
C PRO A 64 12.05 12.45 -9.38
N ILE A 65 11.78 11.27 -8.80
CA ILE A 65 11.75 10.01 -9.57
C ILE A 65 10.63 9.97 -10.61
N VAL A 66 9.49 10.63 -10.36
CA VAL A 66 8.38 10.72 -11.32
C VAL A 66 8.68 11.77 -12.38
N GLN A 67 9.40 12.84 -12.03
CA GLN A 67 9.81 13.88 -13.00
C GLN A 67 10.71 13.31 -14.10
N GLN A 68 11.57 12.34 -13.77
CA GLN A 68 12.46 11.68 -14.74
C GLN A 68 11.70 10.89 -15.81
N GLU A 69 10.47 10.47 -15.52
CA GLU A 69 9.59 9.75 -16.45
C GLU A 69 8.71 10.69 -17.29
N ILE A 70 8.80 11.99 -17.06
CA ILE A 70 7.96 13.00 -17.70
C ILE A 70 8.84 13.85 -18.62
N ASP A 71 8.51 13.84 -19.91
CA ASP A 71 9.12 14.70 -20.92
C ASP A 71 8.50 16.12 -20.89
N ALA A 72 8.75 16.85 -19.80
CA ALA A 72 8.33 18.24 -19.61
C ALA A 72 9.29 18.95 -18.65
N GLY A 73 9.24 20.28 -18.60
CA GLY A 73 10.03 21.10 -17.68
C GLY A 73 9.20 22.09 -16.88
N ALA A 74 9.87 22.79 -15.97
CA ALA A 74 9.27 23.89 -15.24
C ALA A 74 8.73 24.97 -16.20
N GLY A 75 7.49 25.41 -15.96
CA GLY A 75 6.77 26.35 -16.82
C GLY A 75 5.84 25.69 -17.85
N ASP A 76 6.05 24.42 -18.18
CA ASP A 76 5.22 23.70 -19.13
C ASP A 76 3.85 23.35 -18.56
N ALA A 77 2.88 23.17 -19.46
CA ALA A 77 1.57 22.64 -19.12
C ALA A 77 1.53 21.13 -19.36
N ILE A 78 1.06 20.38 -18.38
CA ILE A 78 0.96 18.92 -18.39
C ILE A 78 -0.42 18.46 -17.94
N SER A 79 -0.93 17.38 -18.55
CA SER A 79 -2.17 16.75 -18.09
C SER A 79 -1.91 15.95 -16.81
N LEU A 80 -2.81 16.08 -15.82
CA LEU A 80 -2.73 15.32 -14.57
C LEU A 80 -2.68 13.81 -14.82
N VAL A 81 -3.35 13.33 -15.88
CA VAL A 81 -3.36 11.93 -16.28
C VAL A 81 -1.96 11.43 -16.63
N VAL A 82 -1.14 12.26 -17.26
CA VAL A 82 0.25 11.92 -17.61
C VAL A 82 1.07 11.73 -16.34
N VAL A 83 0.93 12.65 -15.37
CA VAL A 83 1.66 12.59 -14.09
C VAL A 83 1.27 11.34 -13.30
N VAL A 84 -0.02 11.04 -13.20
CA VAL A 84 -0.50 9.84 -12.49
C VAL A 84 0.01 8.56 -13.16
N ASN A 85 -0.02 8.49 -14.50
CA ASN A 85 0.50 7.33 -15.23
C ASN A 85 2.01 7.15 -15.02
N ALA A 86 2.79 8.23 -15.05
CA ALA A 86 4.22 8.19 -14.74
C ALA A 86 4.45 7.68 -13.32
N HIS A 87 3.69 8.17 -12.33
CA HIS A 87 3.78 7.71 -10.96
C HIS A 87 3.47 6.21 -10.81
N VAL A 88 2.42 5.71 -11.47
CA VAL A 88 2.06 4.28 -11.42
C VAL A 88 3.15 3.40 -12.05
N ARG A 89 3.80 3.85 -13.13
CA ARG A 89 4.93 3.13 -13.74
C ARG A 89 6.10 3.04 -12.78
N VAL A 90 6.56 4.17 -12.25
CA VAL A 90 7.63 4.22 -11.23
C VAL A 90 7.31 3.31 -10.04
N PHE A 91 6.08 3.36 -9.55
CA PHE A 91 5.66 2.52 -8.43
C PHE A 91 5.72 1.02 -8.80
N THR A 92 5.24 0.66 -9.99
CA THR A 92 5.24 -0.73 -10.47
C THR A 92 6.67 -1.25 -10.67
N ASP A 93 7.55 -0.45 -11.27
CA ASP A 93 8.95 -0.80 -11.50
C ASP A 93 9.71 -0.96 -10.17
N ALA A 94 9.46 -0.06 -9.21
CA ALA A 94 10.02 -0.17 -7.86
C ALA A 94 9.51 -1.42 -7.13
N MET A 95 8.22 -1.74 -7.26
CA MET A 95 7.65 -2.97 -6.70
C MET A 95 8.25 -4.21 -7.34
N GLN A 96 8.38 -4.25 -8.67
CA GLN A 96 8.98 -5.39 -9.36
C GLN A 96 10.43 -5.59 -8.92
N THR A 97 11.21 -4.52 -8.87
CA THR A 97 12.60 -4.54 -8.37
C THR A 97 12.70 -5.02 -6.92
N ALA A 98 11.71 -4.71 -6.08
CA ALA A 98 11.67 -5.16 -4.69
C ALA A 98 11.20 -6.62 -4.53
N ILE A 99 10.36 -7.09 -5.47
CA ILE A 99 9.80 -8.44 -5.45
C ILE A 99 10.75 -9.45 -6.07
N ASP A 100 11.55 -9.08 -7.08
CA ASP A 100 12.49 -10.00 -7.75
C ASP A 100 13.44 -10.71 -6.76
N PRO A 101 14.09 -10.03 -5.79
CA PRO A 101 14.90 -10.68 -4.77
C PRO A 101 14.10 -11.61 -3.84
N LEU A 102 12.82 -11.32 -3.61
CA LEU A 102 11.93 -12.16 -2.81
C LEU A 102 11.57 -13.44 -3.58
N ILE A 103 11.28 -13.33 -4.88
CA ILE A 103 11.03 -14.47 -5.77
C ILE A 103 12.29 -15.32 -5.89
N ASP A 104 13.46 -14.72 -6.08
CA ASP A 104 14.73 -15.43 -6.15
C ASP A 104 15.08 -16.10 -4.82
N ALA A 105 14.86 -15.42 -3.69
CA ALA A 105 15.01 -16.02 -2.37
C ALA A 105 14.01 -17.17 -2.14
N MET A 106 12.76 -17.03 -2.61
CA MET A 106 11.75 -18.09 -2.55
C MET A 106 12.07 -19.25 -3.49
N ALA A 107 12.62 -19.02 -4.68
CA ALA A 107 13.02 -20.07 -5.61
C ALA A 107 14.22 -20.87 -5.06
N ASN A 108 15.22 -20.18 -4.52
CA ASN A 108 16.34 -20.83 -3.82
C ASN A 108 15.89 -21.55 -2.54
N ALA A 109 14.90 -21.00 -1.83
CA ALA A 109 14.30 -21.65 -0.68
C ALA A 109 13.36 -22.78 -1.08
N ALA A 110 12.76 -22.78 -2.27
CA ALA A 110 11.80 -23.79 -2.72
C ALA A 110 12.44 -25.15 -2.97
N GLU A 111 13.75 -25.23 -3.28
CA GLU A 111 14.45 -26.52 -3.32
C GLU A 111 14.58 -27.12 -1.91
N ALA A 112 14.99 -26.33 -0.91
CA ALA A 112 15.10 -26.77 0.48
C ALA A 112 13.74 -26.94 1.19
N PHE A 113 12.76 -26.11 0.83
CA PHE A 113 11.42 -26.08 1.40
C PHE A 113 10.51 -27.11 0.74
N SER A 114 10.66 -27.44 -0.55
CA SER A 114 9.88 -28.52 -1.18
C SER A 114 10.25 -29.87 -0.60
N ASP A 115 11.52 -30.15 -0.34
CA ASP A 115 11.92 -31.39 0.34
C ASP A 115 11.44 -31.43 1.79
N ALA A 116 11.54 -30.31 2.52
CA ALA A 116 11.05 -30.22 3.90
C ALA A 116 9.51 -30.26 3.99
N PHE A 117 8.80 -29.64 3.05
CA PHE A 117 7.34 -29.60 2.97
C PHE A 117 6.78 -30.91 2.44
N ALA A 118 7.38 -31.53 1.42
CA ALA A 118 7.01 -32.87 0.96
C ALA A 118 7.26 -33.92 2.05
N SER A 119 8.35 -33.79 2.81
CA SER A 119 8.60 -34.64 3.99
C SER A 119 7.56 -34.40 5.09
N ALA A 120 7.26 -33.14 5.41
CA ALA A 120 6.26 -32.79 6.43
C ALA A 120 4.82 -33.19 6.04
N VAL A 121 4.44 -33.00 4.78
CA VAL A 121 3.13 -33.39 4.23
C VAL A 121 3.02 -34.90 4.11
N SER A 122 4.09 -35.61 3.74
CA SER A 122 4.09 -37.09 3.74
C SER A 122 3.99 -37.64 5.17
N SER A 123 4.73 -37.08 6.14
CA SER A 123 4.58 -37.45 7.55
C SER A 123 3.19 -37.12 8.11
N ALA A 124 2.59 -36.01 7.69
CA ALA A 124 1.24 -35.64 8.08
C ALA A 124 0.19 -36.56 7.45
N LEU A 125 0.31 -36.91 6.16
CA LEU A 125 -0.60 -37.83 5.47
C LEU A 125 -0.49 -39.27 5.98
N SER A 126 0.72 -39.73 6.33
CA SER A 126 0.91 -41.02 7.02
C SER A 126 0.38 -41.03 8.46
N SER A 127 0.16 -39.85 9.07
CA SER A 127 -0.48 -39.72 10.39
C SER A 127 -2.00 -39.57 10.31
N ILE A 128 -2.58 -39.44 9.10
CA ILE A 128 -4.02 -39.38 8.84
C ILE A 128 -4.46 -40.77 8.32
N GLU A 129 -4.12 -41.82 9.06
CA GLU A 129 -5.02 -42.97 9.16
C GLU A 129 -6.08 -42.62 10.21
N PRO A 130 -7.37 -42.81 9.93
CA PRO A 130 -8.44 -42.21 10.70
C PRO A 130 -8.67 -43.01 11.98
N ASP A 131 -8.23 -42.49 13.13
CA ASP A 131 -8.89 -42.80 14.39
C ASP A 131 -9.81 -41.65 14.78
N ALA A 132 -11.09 -41.96 14.89
CA ALA A 132 -12.17 -41.02 15.04
C ALA A 132 -12.19 -40.45 16.47
N GLY A 133 -11.83 -39.18 16.62
CA GLY A 133 -11.97 -38.48 17.90
C GLY A 133 -11.84 -36.98 17.72
N GLY A 134 -12.92 -36.24 17.97
CA GLY A 134 -12.95 -34.78 17.81
C GLY A 134 -11.88 -34.10 18.67
N GLN A 135 -10.94 -33.40 18.05
CA GLN A 135 -9.91 -32.64 18.75
C GLN A 135 -9.57 -31.32 18.06
N ASP A 136 -9.25 -30.35 18.91
CA ASP A 136 -8.95 -28.95 18.71
C ASP A 136 -8.30 -28.56 17.38
N ARG A 137 -9.00 -27.69 16.64
CA ARG A 137 -8.53 -27.05 15.40
C ARG A 137 -7.26 -26.21 15.58
N ASP A 138 -6.87 -25.86 16.81
CA ASP A 138 -5.64 -25.11 17.08
C ASP A 138 -4.37 -25.99 17.07
N ALA A 139 -4.50 -27.31 17.24
CA ALA A 139 -3.37 -28.25 17.16
C ALA A 139 -2.90 -28.50 15.72
N GLN A 140 -3.78 -28.28 14.74
CA GLN A 140 -3.53 -28.52 13.31
C GLN A 140 -2.79 -27.37 12.61
N LEU A 141 -2.55 -26.25 13.30
CA LEU A 141 -1.80 -25.14 12.71
C LEU A 141 -0.29 -25.45 12.71
N PRO A 142 0.45 -25.13 11.63
CA PRO A 142 1.91 -25.20 11.60
C PRO A 142 2.56 -24.40 12.75
N GLU A 143 3.64 -24.94 13.33
CA GLU A 143 4.45 -24.30 14.40
C GLU A 143 4.74 -22.79 14.18
N PRO A 144 5.10 -22.31 12.97
CA PRO A 144 5.34 -20.88 12.76
C PRO A 144 4.11 -20.00 13.03
N ILE A 145 2.91 -20.49 12.72
CA ILE A 145 1.65 -19.77 12.93
C ILE A 145 1.28 -19.77 14.41
N ARG A 146 1.49 -20.90 15.11
CA ARG A 146 1.31 -21.00 16.57
C ARG A 146 2.27 -20.07 17.32
N ALA A 147 3.52 -19.99 16.91
CA ALA A 147 4.52 -19.09 17.49
C ALA A 147 4.16 -17.61 17.26
N ALA A 148 3.71 -17.26 16.05
CA ALA A 148 3.29 -15.89 15.72
C ALA A 148 2.04 -15.46 16.52
N ARG A 149 1.06 -16.35 16.70
CA ARG A 149 -0.10 -16.09 17.56
C ARG A 149 0.31 -15.88 19.02
N ARG A 150 1.16 -16.75 19.57
CA ARG A 150 1.68 -16.62 20.94
C ARG A 150 2.39 -15.28 21.16
N ARG A 151 3.19 -14.82 20.18
CA ARG A 151 3.84 -13.49 20.25
C ARG A 151 2.83 -12.33 20.26
N ARG A 152 1.80 -12.37 19.41
CA ARG A 152 0.73 -11.34 19.40
C ARG A 152 -0.07 -11.32 20.69
N GLU A 153 -0.34 -12.47 21.27
CA GLU A 153 -1.08 -12.60 22.52
C GLU A 153 -0.25 -12.09 23.71
N GLN A 154 1.03 -12.44 23.77
CA GLN A 154 1.98 -11.89 24.75
C GLN A 154 2.11 -10.37 24.63
N GLN A 155 2.19 -9.82 23.42
CA GLN A 155 2.22 -8.37 23.18
C GLN A 155 0.94 -7.67 23.66
N ARG A 156 -0.24 -8.27 23.43
CA ARG A 156 -1.52 -7.75 23.94
C ARG A 156 -1.58 -7.80 25.47
N GLU A 157 -1.04 -8.84 26.08
CA GLU A 157 -1.02 -8.96 27.54
C GLU A 157 -0.02 -7.99 28.19
N THR A 158 1.14 -7.77 27.58
CA THR A 158 2.07 -6.72 28.04
C THR A 158 1.45 -5.34 27.91
N ALA A 159 0.82 -5.03 26.77
CA ALA A 159 0.13 -3.75 26.56
C ALA A 159 -1.01 -3.54 27.59
N ARG A 160 -1.77 -4.58 27.93
CA ARG A 160 -2.79 -4.50 28.99
C ARG A 160 -2.19 -4.24 30.38
N ARG A 161 -1.05 -4.85 30.71
CA ARG A 161 -0.37 -4.64 32.00
C ARG A 161 0.27 -3.26 32.11
N THR A 162 0.80 -2.70 31.02
CA THR A 162 1.39 -1.36 31.02
C THR A 162 0.36 -0.24 30.97
N THR A 163 -0.79 -0.44 30.31
CA THR A 163 -1.80 0.62 30.14
C THR A 163 -2.90 0.57 31.22
N GLY A 164 -3.01 -0.53 31.98
CA GLY A 164 -4.00 -0.70 33.06
C GLY A 164 -3.58 -0.19 34.45
N ALA A 165 -2.41 0.45 34.58
CA ALA A 165 -1.84 0.86 35.87
C ALA A 165 -1.62 2.39 36.00
N HIS A 166 -2.54 3.22 35.51
CA HIS A 166 -2.68 4.60 36.02
C HIS A 166 -4.03 5.22 35.64
N TYR A 167 -4.98 5.16 36.57
CA TYR A 167 -6.04 6.15 36.73
C TYR A 167 -6.21 6.38 38.24
N PRO A 168 -5.55 7.38 38.84
CA PRO A 168 -5.99 7.94 40.11
C PRO A 168 -6.85 9.16 39.78
N GLY A 169 -8.16 9.08 40.03
CA GLY A 169 -9.04 10.21 39.82
C GLY A 169 -10.53 9.88 39.82
N ASP A 170 -10.98 9.00 40.70
CA ASP A 170 -12.37 8.96 41.16
C ASP A 170 -12.32 9.02 42.68
N ASP A 171 -12.43 10.23 43.23
CA ASP A 171 -12.73 10.46 44.63
C ASP A 171 -14.18 10.98 44.69
N PRO A 172 -15.16 10.15 45.12
CA PRO A 172 -16.45 10.64 45.53
C PRO A 172 -16.38 11.03 47.01
N HIS A 173 -17.01 12.16 47.37
CA HIS A 173 -17.11 12.79 48.71
C HIS A 173 -16.10 13.93 48.96
N VAL A 174 -16.46 15.16 48.53
CA VAL A 174 -16.86 16.32 49.36
C VAL A 174 -17.65 17.29 48.49
#